data_AF-A0A2H9PQ54-F1
#
_entry.id   AF-A0A2H9PQ54-F1
#
_cell.length_a   1.000
_cell.length_b   1.000
_cell.length_c   1.000
_cell.angle_alpha   90.00
_cell.angle_beta   90.00
_cell.angle_gamma   90.00
#
_symmetry.space_group_name_H-M   'P 1'
#
loop_
_entity.id
_entity.type
_entity.pdbx_description
1 polymer ?
#
loop_
_entity_poly.entity_id
_entity_poly.type
_entity_poly.pdbx_seq_one_letter_code
_entity_poly.pdbx_strand_id
1 'polypeptide(L)'
;MKMVLQSEVMTYQPNSDIEEILMNLPEIQAGRGLWQNRHHQHDVYGHSCAVVIAIKELLRRESDLNRKRTLIAGACLHDIAKPKTAKEELRDGEPIRYDPDHQERTIHRFIGHEQEGKKLVQSLDSQIFLSLDVDQETVADLVGAHYDPMTGIKLMRLETNPMSFVNTYIILEVALRSHQAPVRDILELFYADRIGQGEACKDQLEILSVRDFLLGQSTLQLSSIYANMQRVYHERDPSTLECVAVDQIFRQKK
;
A
#
# COMPACT_ATOMS: atom_id res chain seq x y z
N MET A 1 0.93 -15.09 -19.58
CA MET A 1 -0.51 -14.73 -19.66
C MET A 1 -0.61 -13.25 -19.33
N LYS A 2 -0.94 -12.40 -20.31
CA LYS A 2 -1.02 -10.95 -20.14
C LYS A 2 -2.37 -10.65 -19.48
N MET A 3 -2.40 -10.29 -18.20
CA MET A 3 -3.60 -9.69 -17.62
C MET A 3 -3.64 -8.24 -18.10
N VAL A 4 -4.54 -7.96 -19.04
CA VAL A 4 -4.90 -6.61 -19.43
C VAL A 4 -6.11 -6.26 -18.57
N LEU A 5 -5.90 -5.52 -17.48
CA LEU A 5 -6.99 -4.84 -16.80
C LEU A 5 -7.24 -3.55 -17.60
N GLN A 6 -8.20 -3.63 -18.52
CA GLN A 6 -8.70 -2.49 -19.27
C GLN A 6 -9.55 -1.61 -18.35
N SER A 7 -9.41 -0.30 -18.53
CA SER A 7 -10.01 0.81 -17.80
C SER A 7 -11.52 0.95 -18.03
N GLU A 8 -12.29 -0.10 -17.73
CA GLU A 8 -13.72 0.10 -17.47
C GLU A 8 -13.84 0.55 -16.01
N VAL A 9 -14.65 1.59 -15.78
CA VAL A 9 -15.09 1.97 -14.43
C VAL A 9 -15.82 0.76 -13.87
N MET A 10 -15.09 -0.17 -13.25
CA MET A 10 -15.67 -1.29 -12.54
C MET A 10 -16.53 -0.67 -11.45
N THR A 11 -17.85 -0.74 -11.61
CA THR A 11 -18.77 -0.55 -10.49
C THR A 11 -18.44 -1.64 -9.49
N TYR A 12 -17.59 -1.29 -8.52
CA TYR A 12 -17.28 -2.14 -7.39
C TYR A 12 -18.59 -2.42 -6.65
N GLN A 13 -18.98 -3.69 -6.63
CA GLN A 13 -20.11 -4.16 -5.84
C GLN A 13 -19.54 -4.99 -4.70
N PRO A 14 -19.73 -4.56 -3.43
CA PRO A 14 -19.46 -5.39 -2.28
C PRO A 14 -20.12 -6.76 -2.47
N ASN A 15 -19.37 -7.84 -2.27
CA ASN A 15 -19.92 -9.19 -2.35
C ASN A 15 -19.73 -10.00 -1.07
N SER A 16 -19.38 -9.31 0.02
CA SER A 16 -19.34 -9.82 1.38
C SER A 16 -19.86 -8.78 2.37
N ASP A 17 -20.30 -9.26 3.53
CA ASP A 17 -20.71 -8.47 4.68
C ASP A 17 -19.62 -7.48 5.13
N ILE A 18 -18.36 -7.93 5.15
CA ILE A 18 -17.19 -7.09 5.47
C ILE A 18 -17.08 -5.92 4.51
N GLU A 19 -17.14 -6.19 3.21
CA GLU A 19 -17.04 -5.15 2.19
C GLU A 19 -18.20 -4.16 2.29
N GLU A 20 -19.42 -4.66 2.48
CA GLU A 20 -20.61 -3.84 2.58
C GLU A 20 -20.55 -2.90 3.79
N ILE A 21 -20.13 -3.39 4.96
CA ILE A 21 -20.04 -2.58 6.17
C ILE A 21 -18.86 -1.61 6.10
N LEU A 22 -17.65 -2.10 5.83
CA LEU A 22 -16.44 -1.28 5.94
C LEU A 22 -16.31 -0.26 4.81
N MET A 23 -16.65 -0.63 3.57
CA MET A 23 -16.54 0.31 2.46
C MET A 23 -17.56 1.44 2.56
N ASN A 24 -18.66 1.27 3.30
CA ASN A 24 -19.67 2.31 3.53
C ASN A 24 -19.39 3.20 4.75
N LEU A 25 -18.27 3.00 5.46
CA LEU A 25 -17.85 3.90 6.53
C LEU A 25 -17.66 5.32 5.99
N PRO A 26 -18.13 6.37 6.71
CA PRO A 26 -17.98 7.76 6.28
C PRO A 26 -16.53 8.15 5.96
N GLU A 27 -15.58 7.62 6.74
CA GLU A 27 -14.15 7.86 6.59
C GLU A 27 -13.61 7.30 5.26
N ILE A 28 -14.11 6.14 4.81
CA ILE A 28 -13.74 5.55 3.51
C ILE A 28 -14.42 6.31 2.37
N GLN A 29 -15.71 6.62 2.52
CA GLN A 29 -16.47 7.35 1.51
C GLN A 29 -15.92 8.76 1.28
N ALA A 30 -15.33 9.40 2.29
CA ALA A 30 -14.63 10.68 2.18
C ALA A 30 -13.39 10.63 1.25
N GLY A 31 -12.92 9.44 0.86
CA GLY A 31 -11.86 9.26 -0.13
C GLY A 31 -12.28 9.53 -1.58
N ARG A 32 -13.58 9.65 -1.86
CA ARG A 32 -14.08 9.95 -3.21
C ARG A 32 -13.61 11.33 -3.67
N GLY A 33 -13.04 11.38 -4.87
CA GLY A 33 -12.51 12.60 -5.47
C GLY A 33 -11.16 13.06 -4.92
N LEU A 34 -10.55 12.33 -3.98
CA LEU A 34 -9.20 12.64 -3.50
C LEU A 34 -8.14 11.95 -4.36
N TRP A 35 -7.41 12.74 -5.16
CA TRP A 35 -6.39 12.26 -6.09
C TRP A 35 -4.98 12.45 -5.52
N GLN A 36 -4.10 11.47 -5.73
CA GLN A 36 -2.78 11.45 -5.08
C GLN A 36 -1.62 11.86 -6.00
N ASN A 37 -1.65 11.49 -7.27
CA ASN A 37 -0.70 11.95 -8.30
C ASN A 37 -1.19 11.53 -9.71
N ARG A 38 -0.42 11.91 -10.73
CA ARG A 38 -0.67 11.61 -12.15
C ARG A 38 -0.57 10.12 -12.56
N HIS A 39 0.01 9.29 -11.71
CA HIS A 39 0.28 7.87 -11.96
C HIS A 39 -0.76 6.95 -11.31
N HIS A 40 -1.54 7.45 -10.35
CA HIS A 40 -2.67 6.74 -9.77
C HIS A 40 -3.87 6.76 -10.72
N GLN A 41 -4.39 5.57 -11.02
CA GLN A 41 -5.55 5.39 -11.91
C GLN A 41 -6.89 5.69 -11.22
N HIS A 42 -6.88 5.80 -9.89
CA HIS A 42 -8.06 5.91 -9.06
C HIS A 42 -7.91 7.02 -8.02
N ASP A 43 -9.03 7.59 -7.59
CA ASP A 43 -9.08 8.34 -6.33
C ASP A 43 -8.87 7.40 -5.14
N VAL A 44 -8.72 7.94 -3.94
CA VAL A 44 -8.47 7.13 -2.72
C VAL A 44 -9.52 6.03 -2.54
N TYR A 45 -10.81 6.34 -2.75
CA TYR A 45 -11.88 5.34 -2.61
C TYR A 45 -11.78 4.21 -3.67
N GLY A 46 -11.64 4.59 -4.95
CA GLY A 46 -11.51 3.64 -6.05
C GLY A 46 -10.25 2.79 -5.92
N HIS A 47 -9.17 3.35 -5.39
CA HIS A 47 -7.96 2.62 -5.05
C HIS A 47 -8.25 1.58 -3.97
N SER A 48 -8.92 1.92 -2.86
CA SER A 48 -9.34 0.95 -1.84
C SER A 48 -10.17 -0.20 -2.44
N CYS A 49 -11.10 0.08 -3.34
CA CYS A 49 -11.86 -0.96 -4.07
C CYS A 49 -10.93 -1.88 -4.89
N ALA A 50 -9.97 -1.31 -5.63
CA ALA A 50 -9.03 -2.07 -6.44
C ALA A 50 -8.12 -2.97 -5.58
N VAL A 51 -7.69 -2.50 -4.41
CA VAL A 51 -6.92 -3.29 -3.44
C VAL A 51 -7.76 -4.45 -2.88
N VAL A 52 -9.04 -4.25 -2.60
CA VAL A 52 -9.94 -5.33 -2.16
C VAL A 52 -10.11 -6.39 -3.25
N ILE A 53 -10.24 -5.99 -4.52
CA ILE A 53 -10.28 -6.94 -5.64
C ILE A 53 -8.97 -7.75 -5.70
N ALA A 54 -7.82 -7.07 -5.60
CA ALA A 54 -6.51 -7.70 -5.65
C ALA A 54 -6.31 -8.70 -4.49
N ILE A 55 -6.64 -8.33 -3.25
CA ILE A 55 -6.46 -9.21 -2.10
C ILE A 55 -7.35 -10.46 -2.21
N LYS A 56 -8.57 -10.32 -2.73
CA LYS A 56 -9.49 -11.46 -2.94
C LYS A 56 -8.95 -12.45 -3.96
N GLU A 57 -8.32 -11.98 -5.03
CA GLU A 57 -7.68 -12.85 -6.02
C GLU A 57 -6.44 -13.54 -5.43
N LEU A 58 -5.62 -12.83 -4.66
CA LEU A 58 -4.46 -13.43 -3.95
C LEU A 58 -4.92 -14.54 -2.98
N LEU A 59 -6.05 -14.33 -2.30
CA LEU A 59 -6.62 -15.25 -1.32
C LEU A 59 -7.64 -16.24 -1.89
N ARG A 60 -7.76 -16.37 -3.21
CA ARG A 60 -8.79 -17.22 -3.84
C ARG A 60 -8.69 -18.69 -3.42
N ARG A 61 -7.50 -19.15 -3.03
CA ARG A 61 -7.20 -20.53 -2.57
C ARG A 61 -6.96 -20.61 -1.05
N GLU A 62 -7.11 -19.51 -0.33
CA GLU A 62 -6.93 -19.49 1.12
C GLU A 62 -8.10 -20.23 1.80
N SER A 63 -7.77 -21.21 2.65
CA SER A 63 -8.74 -22.00 3.39
C SER A 63 -9.03 -21.43 4.78
N ASP A 64 -8.11 -20.64 5.33
CA ASP A 64 -8.32 -19.94 6.59
C ASP A 64 -9.27 -18.75 6.39
N LEU A 65 -10.53 -18.94 6.76
CA LEU A 65 -11.58 -17.93 6.64
C LEU A 65 -11.30 -16.70 7.51
N ASN A 66 -10.77 -16.89 8.72
CA ASN A 66 -10.51 -15.78 9.64
C ASN A 66 -9.39 -14.90 9.10
N ARG A 67 -8.30 -15.50 8.65
CA ARG A 67 -7.22 -14.79 7.96
C ARG A 67 -7.73 -14.03 6.73
N LYS A 68 -8.58 -14.68 5.91
CA LYS A 68 -9.16 -14.07 4.72
C LYS A 68 -10.02 -12.85 5.06
N ARG A 69 -10.87 -12.95 6.08
CA ARG A 69 -11.71 -11.85 6.58
C ARG A 69 -10.85 -10.69 7.11
N THR A 70 -9.83 -10.98 7.92
CA THR A 70 -8.88 -9.98 8.44
C THR A 70 -8.16 -9.23 7.32
N LEU A 71 -7.68 -9.92 6.28
CA LEU A 71 -6.99 -9.29 5.16
C LEU A 71 -7.93 -8.46 4.27
N ILE A 72 -9.18 -8.89 4.08
CA ILE A 72 -10.19 -8.09 3.38
C ILE A 72 -10.51 -6.82 4.19
N ALA A 73 -10.65 -6.93 5.51
CA ALA A 73 -10.85 -5.78 6.39
C ALA A 73 -9.67 -4.80 6.32
N GLY A 74 -8.44 -5.33 6.40
CA GLY A 74 -7.21 -4.55 6.20
C GLY A 74 -7.18 -3.83 4.84
N ALA A 75 -7.56 -4.52 3.76
CA ALA A 75 -7.64 -3.92 2.42
C ALA A 75 -8.68 -2.80 2.32
N CYS A 76 -9.85 -2.95 2.94
CA CYS A 76 -10.87 -1.90 2.99
C CYS A 76 -10.37 -0.66 3.74
N LEU A 77 -9.57 -0.86 4.80
CA LEU A 77 -9.22 0.19 5.77
C LEU A 77 -7.79 0.75 5.60
N HIS A 78 -6.95 0.18 4.72
CA HIS A 78 -5.52 0.53 4.65
C HIS A 78 -5.24 2.02 4.48
N ASP A 79 -6.15 2.73 3.82
CA ASP A 79 -6.06 4.17 3.53
C ASP A 79 -7.13 5.01 4.24
N ILE A 80 -7.79 4.48 5.28
CA ILE A 80 -8.93 5.14 5.94
C ILE A 80 -8.64 6.55 6.45
N ALA A 81 -7.39 6.88 6.77
CA ALA A 81 -7.00 8.20 7.25
C ALA A 81 -6.48 9.15 6.15
N LYS A 82 -6.39 8.73 4.89
CA LYS A 82 -6.02 9.63 3.78
C LYS A 82 -6.95 10.86 3.73
N PRO A 83 -8.29 10.74 3.80
CA PRO A 83 -9.16 11.91 3.78
C PRO A 83 -8.89 12.90 4.92
N LYS A 84 -8.60 12.40 6.12
CA LYS A 84 -8.29 13.23 7.29
C LYS A 84 -6.93 13.94 7.19
N THR A 85 -5.98 13.36 6.47
CA THR A 85 -4.60 13.86 6.34
C THR A 85 -4.33 14.57 5.02
N ALA A 86 -5.33 14.65 4.15
CA ALA A 86 -5.23 15.25 2.83
C ALA A 86 -4.82 16.72 2.93
N LYS A 87 -3.76 17.08 2.22
CA LYS A 87 -3.36 18.47 2.00
C LYS A 87 -3.16 18.66 0.50
N GLU A 88 -3.69 19.76 -0.05
CA GLU A 88 -3.42 20.11 -1.44
C GLU A 88 -1.91 20.23 -1.68
N GLU A 89 -1.48 19.70 -2.81
CA GLU A 89 -0.12 19.88 -3.29
C GLU A 89 -0.03 21.18 -4.08
N LEU A 90 0.97 22.01 -3.76
CA LEU A 90 1.12 23.35 -4.32
C LEU A 90 2.40 23.46 -5.14
N ARG A 91 2.34 24.11 -6.30
CA ARG A 91 3.49 24.56 -7.09
C ARG A 91 3.38 26.06 -7.29
N ASP A 92 4.40 26.80 -6.86
CA ASP A 92 4.41 28.27 -6.88
C ASP A 92 3.23 28.93 -6.15
N GLY A 93 2.69 28.26 -5.12
CA GLY A 93 1.54 28.71 -4.34
C GLY A 93 0.18 28.28 -4.88
N GLU A 94 0.13 27.70 -6.07
CA GLU A 94 -1.10 27.26 -6.72
C GLU A 94 -1.30 25.74 -6.63
N PRO A 95 -2.55 25.25 -6.46
CA PRO A 95 -2.83 23.82 -6.46
C PRO A 95 -2.37 23.14 -7.75
N ILE A 96 -1.66 22.02 -7.60
CA ILE A 96 -1.32 21.16 -8.72
C ILE A 96 -2.61 20.49 -9.20
N ARG A 97 -2.97 20.76 -10.44
CA ARG A 97 -4.09 20.13 -11.14
C ARG A 97 -3.56 19.18 -12.19
N TYR A 98 -4.14 17.99 -12.26
CA TYR A 98 -3.86 17.02 -13.30
C TYR A 98 -5.11 16.80 -14.14
N ASP A 99 -4.92 16.65 -15.45
CA ASP A 99 -5.99 16.43 -16.40
C ASP A 99 -5.81 15.09 -17.13
N PRO A 100 -6.26 13.96 -16.54
CA PRO A 100 -6.24 12.66 -17.21
C PRO A 100 -7.34 12.51 -18.27
N ASP A 101 -8.45 13.24 -18.15
CA ASP A 101 -9.71 12.95 -18.85
C ASP A 101 -10.49 14.21 -19.32
N HIS A 102 -9.83 15.36 -19.50
CA HIS A 102 -10.46 16.69 -19.61
C HIS A 102 -11.23 17.11 -18.34
N GLN A 103 -10.79 16.61 -17.18
CA GLN A 103 -11.29 16.94 -15.85
C GLN A 103 -10.12 17.36 -14.97
N GLU A 104 -10.00 18.65 -14.70
CA GLU A 104 -9.00 19.15 -13.76
C GLU A 104 -9.23 18.57 -12.36
N ARG A 105 -8.29 17.78 -11.88
CA ARG A 105 -8.31 17.15 -10.56
C ARG A 105 -7.21 17.72 -9.67
N THR A 106 -7.56 18.19 -8.48
CA THR A 106 -6.60 18.65 -7.48
C THR A 106 -5.84 17.47 -6.89
N ILE A 107 -4.51 17.56 -6.89
CA ILE A 107 -3.63 16.55 -6.30
C ILE A 107 -3.40 16.85 -4.81
N HIS A 108 -3.38 15.79 -4.01
CA HIS A 108 -3.22 15.84 -2.56
C HIS A 108 -2.05 14.97 -2.10
N ARG A 109 -1.40 15.42 -1.03
CA ARG A 109 -0.41 14.65 -0.26
C ARG A 109 -1.02 14.18 1.07
N PHE A 110 -0.54 13.02 1.54
CA PHE A 110 -1.09 12.31 2.71
C PHE A 110 0.04 11.89 3.64
N ILE A 111 0.53 12.80 4.47
CA ILE A 111 1.70 12.54 5.33
C ILE A 111 1.25 11.86 6.63
N GLY A 112 1.81 10.70 6.93
CA GLY A 112 1.56 9.96 8.17
C GLY A 112 0.17 9.32 8.26
N HIS A 113 -0.47 9.08 7.12
CA HIS A 113 -1.82 8.51 7.04
C HIS A 113 -1.86 7.07 7.55
N GLU A 114 -0.74 6.36 7.58
CA GLU A 114 -0.64 4.97 8.05
C GLU A 114 -0.81 4.90 9.58
N GLN A 115 -0.06 5.74 10.30
CA GLN A 115 -0.15 5.81 11.77
C GLN A 115 -1.47 6.42 12.23
N GLU A 116 -1.98 7.40 11.50
CA GLU A 116 -3.31 7.95 11.75
C GLU A 116 -4.40 6.92 11.42
N GLY A 117 -4.22 6.12 10.37
CA GLY A 117 -5.10 5.03 9.97
C GLY A 117 -5.20 3.97 11.07
N LYS A 118 -4.07 3.52 11.61
CA LYS A 118 -4.03 2.62 12.76
C LYS A 118 -4.84 3.14 13.94
N LYS A 119 -4.61 4.39 14.35
CA LYS A 119 -5.36 5.03 15.46
C LYS A 119 -6.85 5.13 15.16
N LEU A 120 -7.19 5.47 13.92
CA LEU A 120 -8.57 5.58 13.48
C LEU A 120 -9.27 4.23 13.57
N VAL A 121 -8.67 3.15 13.07
CA VAL A 121 -9.21 1.79 13.20
C VAL A 121 -9.41 1.41 14.67
N GLN A 122 -8.45 1.70 15.56
CA GLN A 122 -8.58 1.43 17.00
C GLN A 122 -9.70 2.25 17.66
N SER A 123 -10.05 3.41 17.11
CA SER A 123 -11.11 4.28 17.64
C SER A 123 -12.51 3.98 17.08
N LEU A 124 -12.61 3.19 16.02
CA LEU A 124 -13.89 2.74 15.48
C LEU A 124 -14.62 1.85 16.49
N ASP A 125 -15.96 1.82 16.40
CA ASP A 125 -16.80 0.98 17.26
C ASP A 125 -16.40 -0.50 17.14
N SER A 126 -15.97 -1.09 18.25
CA SER A 126 -15.54 -2.49 18.30
C SER A 126 -16.66 -3.47 17.93
N GLN A 127 -17.93 -3.06 18.06
CA GLN A 127 -19.08 -3.88 17.61
C GLN A 127 -19.03 -4.16 16.11
N ILE A 128 -18.45 -3.27 15.30
CA ILE A 128 -18.26 -3.50 13.86
C ILE A 128 -17.39 -4.74 13.65
N PHE A 129 -16.21 -4.78 14.28
CA PHE A 129 -15.26 -5.87 14.12
C PHE A 129 -15.75 -7.18 14.76
N LEU A 130 -16.41 -7.09 15.90
CA LEU A 130 -17.05 -8.24 16.55
C LEU A 130 -18.14 -8.85 15.65
N SER A 131 -18.98 -8.03 15.01
CA SER A 131 -20.02 -8.51 14.09
C SER A 131 -19.45 -9.16 12.83
N LEU A 132 -18.24 -8.75 12.45
CA LEU A 132 -17.51 -9.27 11.30
C LEU A 132 -16.60 -10.45 11.65
N ASP A 133 -16.53 -10.89 12.90
CA ASP A 133 -15.62 -11.95 13.38
C ASP A 133 -14.16 -11.70 12.97
N VAL A 134 -13.69 -10.46 13.18
CA VAL A 134 -12.31 -10.03 12.90
C VAL A 134 -11.70 -9.34 14.13
N ASP A 135 -10.41 -9.57 14.33
CA ASP A 135 -9.66 -8.96 15.42
C ASP A 135 -9.26 -7.52 15.06
N GLN A 136 -9.86 -6.55 15.76
CA GLN A 136 -9.68 -5.12 15.50
C GLN A 136 -8.22 -4.68 15.63
N GLU A 137 -7.48 -5.17 16.63
CA GLU A 137 -6.08 -4.78 16.86
C GLU A 137 -5.16 -5.29 15.75
N THR A 138 -5.39 -6.53 15.28
CA THR A 138 -4.67 -7.10 14.14
C THR A 138 -4.94 -6.30 12.87
N VAL A 139 -6.20 -5.91 12.62
CA VAL A 139 -6.55 -5.06 11.47
C VAL A 139 -5.90 -3.68 11.59
N ALA A 140 -5.95 -3.05 12.76
CA ALA A 140 -5.32 -1.76 12.99
C ALA A 140 -3.80 -1.81 12.78
N ASP A 141 -3.16 -2.89 13.22
CA ASP A 141 -1.72 -3.08 13.04
C ASP A 141 -1.36 -3.35 11.57
N LEU A 142 -2.17 -4.12 10.84
CA LEU A 142 -2.04 -4.25 9.38
C LEU A 142 -2.12 -2.90 8.67
N VAL A 143 -3.12 -2.08 9.01
CA VAL A 143 -3.27 -0.72 8.45
C VAL A 143 -2.05 0.15 8.77
N GLY A 144 -1.51 0.06 10.00
CA GLY A 144 -0.32 0.82 10.37
C GLY A 144 0.97 0.38 9.68
N ALA A 145 1.08 -0.91 9.32
CA ALA A 145 2.29 -1.53 8.80
C ALA A 145 2.32 -1.65 7.26
N HIS A 146 1.18 -1.47 6.57
CA HIS A 146 1.06 -1.82 5.15
C HIS A 146 2.06 -1.12 4.23
N TYR A 147 2.59 0.04 4.63
CA TYR A 147 3.54 0.83 3.84
C TYR A 147 5.01 0.62 4.24
N ASP A 148 5.30 -0.10 5.33
CA ASP A 148 6.67 -0.39 5.76
C ASP A 148 7.49 -1.13 4.69
N PRO A 149 6.94 -2.13 3.97
CA PRO A 149 7.65 -2.76 2.85
C PRO A 149 8.09 -1.75 1.78
N MET A 150 7.24 -0.78 1.43
CA MET A 150 7.60 0.25 0.45
C MET A 150 8.73 1.14 0.94
N THR A 151 8.71 1.52 2.22
CA THR A 151 9.77 2.31 2.84
C THR A 151 11.11 1.57 2.76
N GLY A 152 11.14 0.30 3.14
CA GLY A 152 12.35 -0.53 3.03
C GLY A 152 12.83 -0.71 1.59
N ILE A 153 11.92 -0.98 0.65
CA ILE A 153 12.24 -1.14 -0.78
C ILE A 153 12.83 0.16 -1.37
N LYS A 154 12.27 1.32 -1.04
CA LYS A 154 12.81 2.61 -1.47
C LYS A 154 14.24 2.83 -0.97
N LEU A 155 14.52 2.50 0.30
CA LEU A 155 15.88 2.58 0.83
C LEU A 155 16.82 1.61 0.12
N MET A 156 16.40 0.35 -0.07
CA MET A 156 17.19 -0.67 -0.78
C MET A 156 17.56 -0.25 -2.21
N ARG A 157 16.68 0.47 -2.92
CA ARG A 157 16.95 1.03 -4.26
C ARG A 157 18.06 2.08 -4.26
N LEU A 158 18.24 2.82 -3.18
CA LEU A 158 19.25 3.87 -3.05
C LEU A 158 20.64 3.31 -2.70
N GLU A 159 20.72 2.05 -2.30
CA GLU A 159 21.98 1.44 -1.87
C GLU A 159 22.88 1.13 -3.08
N THR A 160 24.09 1.68 -3.08
CA THR A 160 25.05 1.53 -4.19
C THR A 160 26.05 0.39 -3.99
N ASN A 161 25.98 -0.31 -2.85
CA ASN A 161 26.83 -1.46 -2.57
C ASN A 161 26.06 -2.61 -1.88
N PRO A 162 26.50 -3.87 -2.07
CA PRO A 162 25.79 -5.03 -1.54
C PRO A 162 25.69 -5.10 -0.02
N MET A 163 26.69 -4.61 0.73
CA MET A 163 26.67 -4.70 2.19
C MET A 163 25.63 -3.76 2.80
N SER A 164 25.54 -2.52 2.30
CA SER A 164 24.47 -1.60 2.74
C SER A 164 23.10 -2.11 2.36
N PHE A 165 22.95 -2.72 1.17
CA PHE A 165 21.71 -3.39 0.76
C PHE A 165 21.28 -4.47 1.76
N VAL A 166 22.20 -5.36 2.17
CA VAL A 166 21.92 -6.41 3.16
C VAL A 166 21.53 -5.80 4.51
N ASN A 167 22.19 -4.73 4.95
CA ASN A 167 21.82 -4.05 6.20
C ASN A 167 20.41 -3.47 6.13
N THR A 168 20.06 -2.79 5.04
CA THR A 168 18.71 -2.23 4.83
C THR A 168 17.65 -3.33 4.76
N TYR A 169 17.96 -4.46 4.13
CA TYR A 169 17.11 -5.65 4.15
C TYR A 169 16.86 -6.17 5.57
N ILE A 170 17.91 -6.32 6.39
CA ILE A 170 17.79 -6.80 7.78
C ILE A 170 16.93 -5.83 8.61
N ILE A 171 17.13 -4.51 8.43
CA ILE A 171 16.32 -3.49 9.11
C ILE A 171 14.84 -3.64 8.76
N LEU A 172 14.51 -3.84 7.47
CA LEU A 172 13.14 -4.09 7.04
C LEU A 172 12.59 -5.37 7.68
N GLU A 173 13.34 -6.46 7.67
CA GLU A 173 12.92 -7.72 8.26
C GLU A 173 12.61 -7.59 9.77
N VAL A 174 13.48 -6.89 10.51
CA VAL A 174 13.27 -6.62 11.95
C VAL A 174 12.05 -5.74 12.17
N ALA A 175 11.86 -4.70 11.35
CA ALA A 175 10.69 -3.83 11.44
C ALA A 175 9.39 -4.63 11.23
N LEU A 176 9.30 -5.42 10.16
CA LEU A 176 8.11 -6.23 9.86
C LEU A 176 7.80 -7.25 10.97
N ARG A 177 8.82 -7.84 11.61
CA ARG A 177 8.65 -8.77 12.73
C ARG A 177 8.27 -8.11 14.05
N SER A 178 8.34 -6.79 14.15
CA SER A 178 7.95 -6.05 15.37
C SER A 178 6.45 -5.80 15.49
N HIS A 179 5.70 -6.08 14.41
CA HIS A 179 4.25 -5.97 14.36
C HIS A 179 3.56 -7.18 14.99
N GLN A 180 2.34 -6.96 15.47
CA GLN A 180 1.44 -8.02 15.91
C GLN A 180 0.87 -8.78 14.71
N ALA A 181 0.59 -8.08 13.61
CA ALA A 181 0.15 -8.69 12.37
C ALA A 181 1.23 -9.63 11.80
N PRO A 182 0.88 -10.82 11.28
CA PRO A 182 1.86 -11.71 10.65
C PRO A 182 2.56 -11.03 9.47
N VAL A 183 3.89 -11.21 9.37
CA VAL A 183 4.70 -10.66 8.25
C VAL A 183 4.10 -11.01 6.88
N ARG A 184 3.57 -12.23 6.74
CA ARG A 184 2.88 -12.67 5.52
C ARG A 184 1.69 -11.80 5.16
N ASP A 185 0.91 -11.40 6.14
CA ASP A 185 -0.33 -10.65 5.94
C ASP A 185 -0.01 -9.20 5.58
N ILE A 186 0.99 -8.59 6.23
CA ILE A 186 1.50 -7.26 5.89
C ILE A 186 1.99 -7.25 4.44
N LEU A 187 2.77 -8.26 4.05
CA LEU A 187 3.35 -8.36 2.72
C LEU A 187 2.31 -8.66 1.62
N GLU A 188 1.28 -9.45 1.91
CA GLU A 188 0.17 -9.69 0.98
C GLU A 188 -0.70 -8.45 0.79
N LEU A 189 -1.00 -7.71 1.87
CA LEU A 189 -1.72 -6.44 1.79
C LEU A 189 -0.92 -5.38 1.02
N PHE A 190 0.38 -5.26 1.30
CA PHE A 190 1.27 -4.39 0.53
C PHE A 190 1.28 -4.76 -0.95
N TYR A 191 1.38 -6.05 -1.29
CA TYR A 191 1.38 -6.48 -2.68
C TYR A 191 0.04 -6.18 -3.38
N ALA A 192 -1.08 -6.36 -2.68
CA ALA A 192 -2.41 -5.98 -3.18
C ALA A 192 -2.53 -4.46 -3.40
N ASP A 193 -2.00 -3.64 -2.50
CA ASP A 193 -1.92 -2.18 -2.66
C ASP A 193 -1.20 -1.81 -3.97
N ARG A 194 -0.06 -2.45 -4.24
CA ARG A 194 0.71 -2.20 -5.47
C ARG A 194 0.00 -2.61 -6.76
N ILE A 195 -0.72 -3.73 -6.73
CA ILE A 195 -1.59 -4.14 -7.84
C ILE A 195 -2.70 -3.11 -8.04
N GLY A 196 -3.36 -2.68 -6.95
CA GLY A 196 -4.47 -1.72 -6.98
C GLY A 196 -4.08 -0.35 -7.53
N GLN A 197 -2.82 0.09 -7.34
CA GLN A 197 -2.31 1.34 -7.92
C GLN A 197 -2.07 1.28 -9.42
N GLY A 198 -2.04 0.08 -10.01
CA GLY A 198 -1.70 -0.11 -11.42
C GLY A 198 -0.20 0.07 -11.71
N GLU A 199 0.68 -0.25 -10.76
CA GLU A 199 2.13 -0.15 -10.95
C GLU A 199 2.61 -0.92 -12.19
N ALA A 200 3.69 -0.43 -12.82
CA ALA A 200 4.26 -1.09 -13.99
C ALA A 200 4.71 -2.53 -13.67
N CYS A 201 4.54 -3.45 -14.62
CA CYS A 201 4.86 -4.87 -14.42
C CYS A 201 6.30 -5.13 -13.92
N LYS A 202 7.27 -4.29 -14.31
CA LYS A 202 8.67 -4.38 -13.84
C LYS A 202 8.80 -4.09 -12.34
N ASP A 203 8.03 -3.14 -11.81
CA ASP A 203 8.05 -2.75 -10.40
C ASP A 203 7.38 -3.83 -9.54
N GLN A 204 6.30 -4.42 -10.06
CA GLN A 204 5.64 -5.56 -9.41
C GLN A 204 6.58 -6.76 -9.28
N LEU A 205 7.41 -7.07 -10.29
CA LEU A 205 8.39 -8.17 -10.24
C LEU A 205 9.49 -7.95 -9.19
N GLU A 206 9.95 -6.70 -9.04
CA GLU A 206 10.91 -6.32 -8.00
C GLU A 206 10.32 -6.54 -6.61
N ILE A 207 9.09 -6.05 -6.41
CA ILE A 207 8.34 -6.18 -5.16
C ILE A 207 8.07 -7.64 -4.82
N LEU A 208 7.66 -8.44 -5.81
CA LEU A 208 7.48 -9.89 -5.67
C LEU A 208 8.77 -10.58 -5.22
N SER A 209 9.92 -10.20 -5.79
CA SER A 209 11.20 -10.82 -5.45
C SER A 209 11.60 -10.58 -4.00
N VAL A 210 11.41 -9.34 -3.51
CA VAL A 210 11.67 -8.97 -2.11
C VAL A 210 10.69 -9.68 -1.18
N ARG A 211 9.40 -9.70 -1.54
CA ARG A 211 8.35 -10.40 -0.78
C ARG A 211 8.66 -11.89 -0.62
N ASP A 212 8.86 -12.59 -1.73
CA ASP A 212 9.05 -14.04 -1.72
C ASP A 212 10.32 -14.42 -0.95
N PHE A 213 11.35 -13.57 -0.99
CA PHE A 213 12.54 -13.76 -0.18
C PHE A 213 12.28 -13.58 1.33
N LEU A 214 11.57 -12.52 1.74
CA LEU A 214 11.18 -12.30 3.14
C LEU A 214 10.28 -13.42 3.69
N LEU A 215 9.49 -14.06 2.83
CA LEU A 215 8.65 -15.21 3.19
C LEU A 215 9.38 -16.56 3.15
N GLY A 216 10.65 -16.60 2.76
CA GLY A 216 11.40 -17.85 2.57
C GLY A 216 10.87 -18.71 1.42
N GLN A 217 10.15 -18.11 0.47
CA GLN A 217 9.52 -18.75 -0.68
C GLN A 217 10.37 -18.61 -1.96
N SER A 218 11.41 -17.77 -1.94
CA SER A 218 12.32 -17.56 -3.05
C SER A 218 13.54 -18.47 -2.99
N THR A 219 13.96 -18.99 -4.14
CA THR A 219 15.26 -19.65 -4.32
C THR A 219 16.36 -18.67 -4.73
N LEU A 220 16.04 -17.39 -4.89
CA LEU A 220 17.01 -16.36 -5.26
C LEU A 220 17.92 -16.05 -4.07
N GLN A 221 19.18 -15.70 -4.37
CA GLN A 221 20.09 -15.13 -3.38
C GLN A 221 19.87 -13.61 -3.29
N LEU A 222 20.18 -13.02 -2.13
CA LEU A 222 20.13 -11.56 -1.92
C LEU A 222 20.94 -10.78 -2.97
N SER A 223 22.06 -11.34 -3.43
CA SER A 223 22.88 -10.77 -4.51
C SER A 223 22.12 -10.63 -5.83
N SER A 224 21.26 -11.60 -6.16
CA SER A 224 20.40 -11.55 -7.36
C SER A 224 19.27 -10.53 -7.22
N ILE A 225 18.71 -10.40 -6.02
CA ILE A 225 17.69 -9.38 -5.73
C ILE A 225 18.30 -7.99 -5.85
N TYR A 226 19.48 -7.77 -5.26
CA TYR A 226 20.25 -6.54 -5.40
C TYR A 226 20.53 -6.19 -6.87
N ALA A 227 21.06 -7.13 -7.66
CA ALA A 227 21.35 -6.90 -9.08
C ALA A 227 20.10 -6.52 -9.87
N ASN A 228 18.96 -7.16 -9.58
CA ASN A 228 17.68 -6.83 -10.21
C ASN A 228 17.17 -5.44 -9.81
N MET A 229 17.24 -5.08 -8.53
CA MET A 229 16.82 -3.77 -8.04
C MET A 229 17.65 -2.65 -8.65
N GLN A 230 18.98 -2.80 -8.71
CA GLN A 230 19.86 -1.83 -9.36
C GLN A 230 19.56 -1.68 -10.84
N ARG A 231 19.33 -2.79 -11.55
CA ARG A 231 18.96 -2.76 -12.97
C ARG A 231 17.65 -2.00 -13.19
N VAL A 232 16.61 -2.31 -12.41
CA VAL A 232 15.30 -1.62 -12.52
C VAL A 232 15.44 -0.15 -12.18
N TYR A 233 16.19 0.20 -11.12
CA TYR A 233 16.41 1.58 -10.72
C TYR A 233 17.12 2.41 -11.80
N HIS A 234 18.16 1.87 -12.45
CA HIS A 234 18.89 2.55 -13.52
C HIS A 234 18.13 2.57 -14.86
N GLU A 235 17.20 1.64 -15.10
CA GLU A 235 16.32 1.66 -16.27
C GLU A 235 15.16 2.67 -16.16
N ARG A 236 14.95 3.31 -14.98
CA ARG A 236 13.91 4.33 -14.79
C ARG A 236 14.31 5.67 -15.39
N ASP A 237 13.37 6.30 -16.09
CA ASP A 237 13.52 7.67 -16.60
C ASP A 237 13.71 8.65 -15.43
N PRO A 238 14.79 9.46 -15.40
CA PRO A 238 15.07 10.43 -14.34
C PRO A 238 13.92 11.41 -14.05
N SER A 239 13.02 11.65 -15.00
CA SER A 239 11.84 12.51 -14.83
C SER A 239 10.74 11.95 -13.91
N THR A 240 10.90 10.71 -13.44
CA THR A 240 10.03 10.05 -12.44
C THR A 240 10.63 10.00 -11.04
N LEU A 241 11.88 10.46 -10.87
CA LEU A 241 12.57 10.57 -9.60
C LEU A 241 12.34 11.96 -8.97
N GLU A 242 11.10 12.28 -8.60
CA GLU A 242 10.92 13.35 -7.61
C GLU A 242 11.42 12.86 -6.25
N CYS A 243 12.55 13.44 -5.86
CA CYS A 243 13.29 13.20 -4.64
C CYS A 243 12.39 13.22 -3.40
N VAL A 244 12.17 12.07 -2.76
CA VAL A 244 11.86 12.05 -1.33
C VAL A 244 13.18 12.28 -0.60
N ALA A 245 13.40 13.51 -0.15
CA ALA A 245 14.54 13.86 0.68
C ALA A 245 14.58 12.96 1.93
N VAL A 246 15.68 12.21 2.07
CA VAL A 246 15.97 11.26 3.15
C VAL A 246 15.96 11.92 4.54
N ASP A 247 15.98 13.25 4.62
CA ASP A 247 16.07 14.01 5.86
C ASP A 247 14.79 14.10 6.71
N GLN A 248 13.62 13.68 6.21
CA GLN A 248 12.37 13.78 6.98
C GLN A 248 11.97 12.50 7.74
N ILE A 249 12.50 11.33 7.39
CA ILE A 249 12.11 10.05 8.02
C ILE A 249 12.88 9.82 9.35
N PHE A 250 14.04 10.45 9.54
CA PHE A 250 14.90 10.21 10.72
C PHE A 250 14.81 11.27 11.84
N ARG A 251 13.91 12.26 11.78
CA ARG A 251 13.81 13.33 12.79
C ARG A 251 12.63 13.24 13.76
N GLN A 252 11.92 12.12 13.84
CA GLN A 252 10.88 11.91 14.86
C GLN A 252 11.23 10.79 15.85
N LYS A 253 12.40 10.89 16.48
CA LYS A 253 12.66 10.36 17.84
C LYS A 253 13.68 11.25 18.55
N LYS A 254 13.18 12.26 19.27
CA LYS A 254 13.78 12.80 20.48
C LYS A 254 12.71 12.81 21.55
#